data_AF-A0A6M0A6W2-F1
#
_entry.id   AF-A0A6M0A6W2-F1
#
_cell.length_a   1.000
_cell.length_b   1.000
_cell.length_c   1.000
_cell.angle_alpha   90.00
_cell.angle_beta   90.00
_cell.angle_gamma   90.00
#
_symmetry.space_group_name_H-M   'P 1'
#
loop_
_entity.id
_entity.type
_entity.pdbx_description
1 polymer ?
#
loop_
_entity_poly.entity_id
_entity_poly.type
_entity_poly.pdbx_seq_one_letter_code
_entity_poly.pdbx_strand_id
1 'polypeptide(L)'
;EELGVVKLLQPLLWDINFEVCQQVAIAMGKIGTNTAATALFELLKTTNVPVFLKLDAVRALGWVETQVSVEYLQGLLRDNSLVTVEHQPQIVNEIITALGKIERQELKLKATEILIEFLRSNNSVLESIRVKNSLVLALGYLGDIRALDYLIQLLEEDDASVRLHCIAALKQLDSERAYQQLIHLSQKSNIKSELKTGISTAIAEWNY
;
A
#
# COMPACT_ATOMS: atom_id res chain seq x y z
N GLU A 1 25.68 11.90 -13.59
CA GLU A 1 26.49 11.05 -12.69
C GLU A 1 25.70 9.89 -12.05
N GLU A 2 24.39 10.05 -11.77
CA GLU A 2 23.54 9.02 -11.15
C GLU A 2 23.48 7.66 -11.90
N LEU A 3 23.43 7.69 -13.25
CA LEU A 3 23.47 6.48 -14.07
C LEU A 3 24.77 5.66 -13.89
N GLY A 4 25.88 6.32 -13.53
CA GLY A 4 27.15 5.65 -13.25
C GLY A 4 27.11 4.93 -11.91
N VAL A 5 26.51 5.56 -10.90
CA VAL A 5 26.40 4.99 -9.55
C VAL A 5 25.51 3.74 -9.55
N VAL A 6 24.36 3.78 -10.23
CA VAL A 6 23.47 2.59 -10.31
C VAL A 6 24.16 1.40 -10.95
N LYS A 7 24.93 1.61 -12.03
CA LYS A 7 25.69 0.53 -12.70
C LYS A 7 26.74 -0.10 -11.79
N LEU A 8 27.39 0.69 -10.93
CA LEU A 8 28.38 0.19 -9.98
C LEU A 8 27.74 -0.57 -8.83
N LEU A 9 26.58 -0.11 -8.36
CA LEU A 9 25.85 -0.72 -7.25
C LEU A 9 25.07 -1.97 -7.66
N GLN A 10 24.60 -2.06 -8.90
CA GLN A 10 23.74 -3.15 -9.37
C GLN A 10 24.27 -4.56 -9.10
N PRO A 11 25.55 -4.90 -9.39
CA PRO A 11 26.07 -6.23 -9.10
C PRO A 11 26.02 -6.60 -7.60
N LEU A 12 26.10 -5.60 -6.72
CA LEU A 12 26.14 -5.79 -5.27
C LEU A 12 24.76 -6.10 -4.66
N LEU A 13 23.67 -6.05 -5.44
CA LEU A 13 22.36 -6.55 -4.99
C LEU A 13 22.36 -8.08 -4.76
N TRP A 14 23.32 -8.79 -5.35
CA TRP A 14 23.52 -10.23 -5.21
C TRP A 14 24.84 -10.56 -4.49
N ASP A 15 25.34 -9.64 -3.66
CA ASP A 15 26.52 -9.90 -2.82
C ASP A 15 26.27 -11.07 -1.85
N ILE A 16 27.34 -11.76 -1.47
CA ILE A 16 27.27 -12.85 -0.49
C ILE A 16 26.86 -12.33 0.90
N ASN A 17 27.19 -11.07 1.20
CA ASN A 17 26.82 -10.40 2.42
C ASN A 17 25.48 -9.68 2.27
N PHE A 18 24.45 -10.19 2.95
CA PHE A 18 23.12 -9.61 2.92
C PHE A 18 23.04 -8.17 3.42
N GLU A 19 23.96 -7.73 4.28
CA GLU A 19 24.06 -6.33 4.68
C GLU A 19 24.41 -5.44 3.49
N VAL A 20 25.34 -5.90 2.64
CA VAL A 20 25.71 -5.17 1.41
C VAL A 20 24.50 -5.09 0.49
N CYS A 21 23.80 -6.19 0.26
CA CYS A 21 22.58 -6.20 -0.56
C CYS A 21 21.53 -5.21 -0.04
N GLN A 22 21.31 -5.19 1.28
CA GLN A 22 20.35 -4.27 1.91
C GLN A 22 20.77 -2.81 1.72
N GLN A 23 22.03 -2.47 2.01
CA GLN A 23 22.52 -1.10 1.83
C GLN A 23 22.45 -0.65 0.37
N VAL A 24 22.71 -1.56 -0.57
CA VAL A 24 22.56 -1.31 -2.00
C VAL A 24 21.10 -1.07 -2.36
N ALA A 25 20.16 -1.86 -1.84
CA ALA A 25 18.74 -1.65 -2.07
C ALA A 25 18.27 -0.29 -1.54
N ILE A 26 18.69 0.09 -0.33
CA ILE A 26 18.39 1.41 0.27
C ILE A 26 18.97 2.53 -0.59
N ALA A 27 20.23 2.42 -1.02
CA ALA A 27 20.87 3.40 -1.87
C ALA A 27 20.14 3.54 -3.21
N MET A 28 19.75 2.44 -3.84
CA MET A 28 18.96 2.43 -5.07
C MET A 28 17.60 3.10 -4.90
N GLY A 29 16.91 2.83 -3.79
CA GLY A 29 15.67 3.52 -3.43
C GLY A 29 15.85 5.03 -3.39
N LYS A 30 16.89 5.51 -2.71
CA LYS A 30 17.20 6.93 -2.57
C LYS A 30 17.69 7.60 -3.86
N ILE A 31 18.32 6.85 -4.77
CA ILE A 31 18.75 7.37 -6.08
C ILE A 31 17.54 7.75 -6.94
N GLY A 32 16.40 7.08 -6.80
CA GLY A 32 15.15 7.58 -7.41
C GLY A 32 15.07 7.48 -8.94
N THR A 33 15.85 6.59 -9.57
CA THR A 33 15.87 6.45 -11.04
C THR A 33 15.16 5.18 -11.52
N ASN A 34 14.65 5.20 -12.76
CA ASN A 34 14.04 4.02 -13.40
C ASN A 34 15.04 2.84 -13.48
N THR A 35 16.32 3.11 -13.71
CA THR A 35 17.36 2.06 -13.72
C THR A 35 17.51 1.39 -12.35
N ALA A 36 17.46 2.16 -11.27
CA ALA A 36 17.46 1.64 -9.92
C ALA A 36 16.20 0.80 -9.64
N ALA A 37 15.01 1.27 -10.06
CA ALA A 37 13.78 0.49 -9.96
C ALA A 37 13.88 -0.85 -10.71
N THR A 38 14.38 -0.86 -11.94
CA THR A 38 14.54 -2.10 -12.72
C THR A 38 15.49 -3.07 -12.02
N ALA A 39 16.62 -2.61 -11.48
CA ALA A 39 17.56 -3.47 -10.76
C ALA A 39 16.93 -4.11 -9.50
N LEU A 40 16.19 -3.32 -8.70
CA LEU A 40 15.44 -3.81 -7.54
C LEU A 40 14.35 -4.83 -7.94
N PHE A 41 13.67 -4.60 -9.06
CA PHE A 41 12.65 -5.52 -9.55
C PHE A 41 13.23 -6.85 -10.05
N GLU A 42 14.41 -6.84 -10.68
CA GLU A 42 15.11 -8.07 -11.04
C GLU A 42 15.58 -8.88 -9.81
N LEU A 43 15.99 -8.20 -8.73
CA LEU A 43 16.28 -8.86 -7.47
C LEU A 43 15.05 -9.62 -6.93
N LEU A 44 13.85 -9.02 -7.01
CA LEU A 44 12.59 -9.66 -6.57
C LEU A 44 12.24 -10.94 -7.34
N LYS A 45 12.55 -10.98 -8.64
CA LYS A 45 12.33 -12.16 -9.50
C LYS A 45 13.29 -13.31 -9.21
N THR A 46 14.37 -13.07 -8.49
CA THR A 46 15.37 -14.10 -8.20
C THR A 46 14.83 -15.09 -7.17
N THR A 47 14.73 -16.37 -7.54
CA THR A 47 14.11 -17.42 -6.73
C THR A 47 14.77 -17.61 -5.36
N ASN A 48 16.10 -17.54 -5.31
CA ASN A 48 16.89 -17.87 -4.11
C ASN A 48 17.16 -16.67 -3.19
N VAL A 49 16.46 -15.55 -3.39
CA VAL A 49 16.60 -14.37 -2.52
C VAL A 49 15.76 -14.54 -1.26
N PRO A 50 16.35 -14.37 -0.06
CA PRO A 50 15.61 -14.43 1.19
C PRO A 50 14.45 -13.42 1.25
N VAL A 51 13.39 -13.77 1.96
CA VAL A 51 12.17 -12.94 2.06
C VAL A 51 12.46 -11.54 2.61
N PHE A 52 13.36 -11.41 3.60
CA PHE A 52 13.70 -10.09 4.14
C PHE A 52 14.32 -9.17 3.09
N LEU A 53 15.14 -9.70 2.18
CA LEU A 53 15.75 -8.91 1.11
C LEU A 53 14.73 -8.56 0.02
N LYS A 54 13.71 -9.42 -0.20
CA LYS A 54 12.55 -9.06 -1.02
C LYS A 54 11.74 -7.92 -0.40
N LEU A 55 11.52 -7.92 0.91
CA LEU A 55 10.87 -6.82 1.61
C LEU A 55 11.66 -5.51 1.46
N ASP A 56 12.99 -5.57 1.59
CA ASP A 56 13.85 -4.40 1.40
C ASP A 56 13.78 -3.86 -0.04
N ALA A 57 13.75 -4.74 -1.04
CA ALA A 57 13.60 -4.35 -2.43
C ALA A 57 12.22 -3.70 -2.71
N VAL A 58 11.13 -4.24 -2.17
CA VAL A 58 9.79 -3.62 -2.26
C VAL A 58 9.78 -2.24 -1.61
N ARG A 59 10.36 -2.12 -0.42
CA ARG A 59 10.44 -0.84 0.29
C ARG A 59 11.26 0.19 -0.49
N ALA A 60 12.39 -0.24 -1.04
CA ALA A 60 13.23 0.58 -1.89
C ALA A 60 12.49 1.03 -3.16
N LEU A 61 11.69 0.17 -3.80
CA LEU A 61 10.84 0.55 -4.95
C LEU A 61 9.83 1.65 -4.59
N GLY A 62 9.30 1.63 -3.37
CA GLY A 62 8.49 2.73 -2.82
C GLY A 62 9.25 4.06 -2.75
N TRP A 63 10.50 4.03 -2.27
CA TRP A 63 11.35 5.22 -2.20
C TRP A 63 11.84 5.72 -3.56
N VAL A 64 11.95 4.84 -4.58
CA VAL A 64 12.32 5.29 -5.93
C VAL A 64 11.30 6.28 -6.48
N GLU A 65 10.02 6.04 -6.19
CA GLU A 65 8.93 6.98 -6.46
C GLU A 65 8.86 7.46 -7.93
N THR A 66 9.02 6.53 -8.86
CA THR A 66 8.88 6.78 -10.31
C THR A 66 7.64 6.06 -10.84
N GLN A 67 7.14 6.48 -12.00
CA GLN A 67 6.06 5.77 -12.69
C GLN A 67 6.39 4.27 -12.87
N VAL A 68 7.64 3.97 -13.25
CA VAL A 68 8.13 2.59 -13.44
C VAL A 68 8.11 1.79 -12.13
N SER A 69 8.54 2.38 -11.01
CA SER A 69 8.52 1.66 -9.73
C SER A 69 7.10 1.41 -9.23
N VAL A 70 6.16 2.33 -9.44
CA VAL A 70 4.73 2.14 -9.14
C VAL A 70 4.11 1.05 -10.01
N GLU A 71 4.44 0.99 -11.30
CA GLU A 71 3.99 -0.07 -12.20
C GLU A 71 4.54 -1.46 -11.79
N TYR A 72 5.79 -1.52 -11.32
CA TYR A 72 6.32 -2.76 -10.74
C TYR A 72 5.59 -3.18 -9.48
N LEU A 73 5.32 -2.25 -8.54
CA LEU A 73 4.53 -2.54 -7.34
C LEU A 73 3.11 -3.01 -7.68
N GLN A 74 2.47 -2.41 -8.70
CA GLN A 74 1.17 -2.87 -9.21
C GLN A 74 1.24 -4.30 -9.76
N GLY A 75 2.27 -4.59 -10.58
CA GLY A 75 2.50 -5.91 -11.14
C GLY A 75 2.63 -6.98 -10.05
N LEU A 76 3.36 -6.67 -8.98
CA LEU A 76 3.52 -7.55 -7.83
C LEU A 76 2.20 -7.83 -7.10
N LEU A 77 1.34 -6.82 -6.90
CA LEU A 77 0.02 -7.04 -6.28
C LEU A 77 -0.90 -7.93 -7.13
N ARG A 78 -0.79 -7.87 -8.46
CA ARG A 78 -1.58 -8.69 -9.39
C ARG A 78 -1.06 -10.11 -9.49
N ASP A 79 0.26 -10.28 -9.57
CA ASP A 79 0.93 -11.57 -9.69
C ASP A 79 1.95 -11.75 -8.57
N ASN A 80 1.50 -12.38 -7.48
CA ASN A 80 2.32 -12.68 -6.30
C ASN A 80 3.12 -13.99 -6.45
N SER A 81 3.32 -14.50 -7.67
CA SER A 81 4.08 -15.75 -7.91
C SER A 81 5.56 -15.68 -7.47
N LEU A 82 6.08 -14.49 -7.17
CA LEU A 82 7.46 -14.30 -6.77
C LEU A 82 7.80 -14.85 -5.37
N VAL A 83 6.79 -15.17 -4.55
CA VAL A 83 6.97 -15.54 -3.14
C VAL A 83 6.08 -16.74 -2.78
N THR A 84 6.59 -17.64 -1.91
CA THR A 84 5.82 -18.78 -1.40
C THR A 84 4.55 -18.29 -0.70
N VAL A 85 3.48 -19.10 -0.77
CA VAL A 85 2.15 -18.75 -0.22
C VAL A 85 2.21 -18.28 1.24
N GLU A 86 3.11 -18.86 2.03
CA GLU A 86 3.41 -18.49 3.42
C GLU A 86 3.75 -17.01 3.61
N HIS A 87 4.58 -16.43 2.73
CA HIS A 87 5.10 -15.07 2.92
C HIS A 87 4.35 -14.02 2.07
N GLN A 88 3.34 -14.44 1.29
CA GLN A 88 2.53 -13.53 0.47
C GLN A 88 1.91 -12.37 1.27
N PRO A 89 1.31 -12.59 2.47
CA PRO A 89 0.73 -11.48 3.24
C PRO A 89 1.76 -10.43 3.65
N GLN A 90 3.00 -10.83 3.94
CA GLN A 90 4.06 -9.89 4.34
C GLN A 90 4.51 -9.01 3.18
N ILE A 91 4.71 -9.60 2.01
CA ILE A 91 5.11 -8.88 0.80
C ILE A 91 3.99 -7.95 0.34
N VAL A 92 2.75 -8.44 0.27
CA VAL A 92 1.57 -7.63 -0.06
C VAL A 92 1.44 -6.45 0.89
N ASN A 93 1.60 -6.68 2.20
CA ASN A 93 1.55 -5.62 3.20
C ASN A 93 2.64 -4.57 3.00
N GLU A 94 3.86 -4.98 2.68
CA GLU A 94 4.96 -4.05 2.36
C GLU A 94 4.68 -3.26 1.08
N ILE A 95 4.12 -3.89 0.03
CA ILE A 95 3.74 -3.20 -1.21
C ILE A 95 2.67 -2.14 -0.93
N ILE A 96 1.63 -2.49 -0.17
CA ILE A 96 0.58 -1.54 0.23
C ILE A 96 1.17 -0.37 1.02
N THR A 97 2.06 -0.66 1.96
CA THR A 97 2.75 0.36 2.76
C THR A 97 3.63 1.25 1.89
N ALA A 98 4.35 0.69 0.92
CA ALA A 98 5.18 1.43 -0.02
C ALA A 98 4.35 2.35 -0.91
N LEU A 99 3.24 1.86 -1.46
CA LEU A 99 2.29 2.66 -2.25
C LEU A 99 1.67 3.79 -1.42
N GLY A 100 1.27 3.51 -0.18
CA GLY A 100 0.68 4.50 0.73
C GLY A 100 1.63 5.64 1.14
N LYS A 101 2.95 5.43 1.01
CA LYS A 101 3.99 6.43 1.35
C LYS A 101 4.45 7.25 0.16
N ILE A 102 3.83 7.11 -1.01
CA ILE A 102 4.12 7.95 -2.17
C ILE A 102 3.69 9.38 -1.87
N GLU A 103 4.58 10.34 -2.09
CA GLU A 103 4.40 11.76 -1.82
C GLU A 103 4.10 12.57 -3.09
N ARG A 104 4.64 12.17 -4.24
CA ARG A 104 4.43 12.79 -5.55
C ARG A 104 2.96 12.72 -5.95
N GLN A 105 2.34 13.89 -6.11
CA GLN A 105 0.89 14.02 -6.33
C GLN A 105 0.37 13.21 -7.52
N GLU A 106 1.08 13.23 -8.64
CA GLU A 106 0.70 12.48 -9.85
C GLU A 106 0.67 10.97 -9.59
N LEU A 107 1.63 10.47 -8.81
CA LEU A 107 1.74 9.05 -8.47
C LEU A 107 0.80 8.65 -7.34
N LYS A 108 0.41 9.58 -6.44
CA LYS A 108 -0.60 9.32 -5.41
C LYS A 108 -1.92 8.88 -6.04
N LEU A 109 -2.35 9.59 -7.08
CA LEU A 109 -3.57 9.23 -7.82
C LEU A 109 -3.45 7.82 -8.41
N LYS A 110 -2.28 7.47 -8.96
CA LYS A 110 -2.06 6.14 -9.51
C LYS A 110 -2.03 5.05 -8.43
N ALA A 111 -1.38 5.33 -7.31
CA ALA A 111 -1.32 4.43 -6.16
C ALA A 111 -2.71 4.15 -5.58
N THR A 112 -3.57 5.18 -5.48
CA THR A 112 -4.95 5.00 -5.04
C THR A 112 -5.73 4.09 -5.97
N GLU A 113 -5.62 4.28 -7.29
CA GLU A 113 -6.25 3.39 -8.28
C GLU A 113 -5.81 1.93 -8.09
N ILE A 114 -4.50 1.71 -7.92
CA ILE A 114 -3.92 0.38 -7.73
C ILE A 114 -4.49 -0.29 -6.47
N LEU A 115 -4.55 0.42 -5.35
CA LEU A 115 -5.07 -0.13 -4.10
C LEU A 115 -6.57 -0.41 -4.17
N ILE A 116 -7.34 0.43 -4.87
CA ILE A 116 -8.77 0.19 -5.13
C ILE A 116 -8.97 -1.03 -6.04
N GLU A 117 -8.18 -1.17 -7.09
CA GLU A 117 -8.20 -2.37 -7.96
C GLU A 117 -7.86 -3.63 -7.15
N PHE A 118 -6.87 -3.55 -6.26
CA PHE A 118 -6.48 -4.66 -5.40
C PHE A 118 -7.62 -5.06 -4.46
N LEU A 119 -8.31 -4.10 -3.83
CA LEU A 119 -9.50 -4.37 -3.01
C LEU A 119 -10.62 -5.10 -3.79
N ARG A 120 -10.79 -4.80 -5.08
CA ARG A 120 -11.79 -5.45 -5.95
C ARG A 120 -11.39 -6.84 -6.44
N SER A 121 -10.13 -7.23 -6.28
CA SER A 121 -9.60 -8.47 -6.85
C SER A 121 -10.09 -9.74 -6.15
N ASN A 122 -10.81 -9.62 -5.02
CA ASN A 122 -11.23 -10.74 -4.17
C ASN A 122 -10.07 -11.68 -3.78
N ASN A 123 -8.87 -11.11 -3.65
CA ASN A 123 -7.69 -11.86 -3.24
C ASN A 123 -7.84 -12.34 -1.78
N SER A 124 -7.57 -13.62 -1.50
CA SER A 124 -7.70 -14.19 -0.15
C SER A 124 -6.82 -13.51 0.90
N VAL A 125 -5.72 -12.86 0.49
CA VAL A 125 -4.86 -12.07 1.38
C VAL A 125 -5.62 -10.90 2.03
N LEU A 126 -6.71 -10.43 1.41
CA LEU A 126 -7.58 -9.40 1.97
C LEU A 126 -8.36 -9.86 3.21
N GLU A 127 -8.45 -11.17 3.50
CA GLU A 127 -9.04 -11.67 4.75
C GLU A 127 -8.16 -11.33 5.97
N SER A 128 -6.88 -11.03 5.76
CA SER A 128 -5.96 -10.68 6.83
C SER A 128 -6.26 -9.27 7.37
N ILE A 129 -6.60 -9.19 8.67
CA ILE A 129 -6.79 -7.93 9.41
C ILE A 129 -5.57 -7.00 9.26
N ARG A 130 -4.36 -7.58 9.24
CA ARG A 130 -3.11 -6.81 9.05
C ARG A 130 -3.10 -6.11 7.69
N VAL A 131 -3.49 -6.82 6.64
CA VAL A 131 -3.54 -6.29 5.27
C VAL A 131 -4.64 -5.25 5.14
N LYS A 132 -5.82 -5.48 5.73
CA LYS A 132 -6.91 -4.49 5.77
C LYS A 132 -6.47 -3.19 6.45
N ASN A 133 -5.83 -3.28 7.63
CA ASN A 133 -5.30 -2.11 8.33
C ASN A 133 -4.30 -1.33 7.49
N SER A 134 -3.36 -2.02 6.83
CA SER A 134 -2.39 -1.37 5.96
C SER A 134 -3.04 -0.73 4.73
N LEU A 135 -4.08 -1.34 4.15
CA LEU A 135 -4.84 -0.75 3.04
C LEU A 135 -5.54 0.52 3.46
N VAL A 136 -6.23 0.49 4.59
CA VAL A 136 -6.93 1.65 5.14
C VAL A 136 -5.97 2.80 5.42
N LEU A 137 -4.84 2.51 6.09
CA LEU A 137 -3.80 3.50 6.37
C LEU A 137 -3.20 4.08 5.08
N ALA A 138 -2.87 3.21 4.11
CA ALA A 138 -2.30 3.64 2.84
C ALA A 138 -3.26 4.55 2.07
N LEU A 139 -4.54 4.19 1.99
CA LEU A 139 -5.57 5.02 1.34
C LEU A 139 -5.76 6.36 2.05
N GLY A 140 -5.72 6.37 3.39
CA GLY A 140 -5.75 7.61 4.19
C GLY A 140 -4.57 8.54 3.87
N TYR A 141 -3.34 8.02 3.87
CA TYR A 141 -2.14 8.80 3.56
C TYR A 141 -2.08 9.32 2.13
N LEU A 142 -2.64 8.56 1.17
CA LEU A 142 -2.77 9.00 -0.21
C LEU A 142 -3.76 10.17 -0.35
N GLY A 143 -4.75 10.29 0.55
CA GLY A 143 -5.64 11.46 0.64
C GLY A 143 -6.58 11.64 -0.54
N ASP A 144 -6.77 10.60 -1.36
CA ASP A 144 -7.58 10.68 -2.57
C ASP A 144 -9.03 10.24 -2.33
N ILE A 145 -9.95 11.17 -2.56
CA ILE A 145 -11.39 10.99 -2.34
C ILE A 145 -12.01 9.82 -3.11
N ARG A 146 -11.36 9.29 -4.15
CA ARG A 146 -11.82 8.10 -4.86
C ARG A 146 -11.88 6.85 -3.97
N ALA A 147 -11.15 6.85 -2.85
CA ALA A 147 -11.17 5.79 -1.86
C ALA A 147 -12.37 5.86 -0.89
N LEU A 148 -13.16 6.95 -0.92
CA LEU A 148 -14.21 7.22 0.07
C LEU A 148 -15.20 6.08 0.25
N ASP A 149 -15.78 5.59 -0.85
CA ASP A 149 -16.81 4.55 -0.78
C ASP A 149 -16.25 3.23 -0.24
N TYR A 150 -14.98 2.93 -0.52
CA TYR A 150 -14.30 1.74 0.00
C TYR A 150 -14.04 1.83 1.50
N LEU A 151 -13.53 2.97 1.97
CA LEU A 151 -13.35 3.19 3.40
C LEU A 151 -14.70 3.12 4.12
N ILE A 152 -15.75 3.75 3.60
CA ILE A 152 -17.09 3.66 4.21
C ILE A 152 -17.55 2.20 4.33
N GLN A 153 -17.34 1.36 3.31
CA GLN A 153 -17.68 -0.06 3.38
C GLN A 153 -16.91 -0.77 4.49
N LEU A 154 -15.63 -0.47 4.71
CA LEU A 154 -14.80 -1.07 5.77
C LEU A 154 -15.23 -0.68 7.19
N LEU A 155 -16.18 0.24 7.37
CA LEU A 155 -16.82 0.46 8.66
C LEU A 155 -17.73 -0.71 9.08
N GLU A 156 -18.11 -1.60 8.16
CA GLU A 156 -18.88 -2.82 8.45
C GLU A 156 -18.04 -3.97 9.01
N GLU A 157 -16.71 -3.82 9.04
CA GLU A 157 -15.78 -4.85 9.53
C GLU A 157 -15.92 -5.10 11.03
N ASP A 158 -15.87 -6.37 11.43
CA ASP A 158 -15.99 -6.79 12.84
C ASP A 158 -14.80 -6.36 13.70
N ASP A 159 -13.62 -6.25 13.10
CA ASP A 159 -12.40 -5.87 13.82
C ASP A 159 -12.39 -4.38 14.18
N ALA A 160 -12.29 -4.10 15.49
CA ALA A 160 -12.31 -2.73 15.99
C ALA A 160 -11.09 -1.90 15.54
N SER A 161 -9.93 -2.55 15.31
CA SER A 161 -8.74 -1.86 14.82
C SER A 161 -8.95 -1.38 13.39
N VAL A 162 -9.53 -2.22 12.52
CA VAL A 162 -9.87 -1.82 11.14
C VAL A 162 -10.84 -0.63 11.13
N ARG A 163 -11.89 -0.67 11.95
CA ARG A 163 -12.85 0.46 12.03
C ARG A 163 -12.20 1.76 12.49
N LEU A 164 -11.33 1.72 13.52
CA LEU A 164 -10.65 2.92 14.03
C LEU A 164 -9.70 3.53 12.99
N HIS A 165 -8.87 2.70 12.34
CA HIS A 165 -8.02 3.15 11.23
C HIS A 165 -8.88 3.73 10.10
N CYS A 166 -10.06 3.15 9.86
CA CYS A 166 -10.95 3.61 8.80
C CYS A 166 -11.50 5.00 9.09
N ILE A 167 -11.93 5.27 10.32
CA ILE A 167 -12.37 6.61 10.75
C ILE A 167 -11.24 7.62 10.57
N ALA A 168 -10.02 7.27 10.97
CA ALA A 168 -8.85 8.13 10.78
C ALA A 168 -8.55 8.40 9.30
N ALA A 169 -8.59 7.37 8.46
CA ALA A 169 -8.36 7.50 7.02
C ALA A 169 -9.45 8.36 6.34
N LEU A 170 -10.72 8.21 6.72
CA LEU A 170 -11.81 9.05 6.22
C LEU A 170 -11.61 10.54 6.56
N LYS A 171 -11.09 10.85 7.77
CA LYS A 171 -10.72 12.23 8.15
C LYS A 171 -9.55 12.76 7.31
N GLN A 172 -8.62 11.90 6.87
CA GLN A 172 -7.45 12.27 6.07
C GLN A 172 -7.74 12.48 4.58
N LEU A 173 -8.77 11.84 4.01
CA LEU A 173 -9.14 12.02 2.60
C LEU A 173 -9.65 13.44 2.32
N ASP A 174 -10.83 13.74 2.87
CA ASP A 174 -11.53 15.01 2.77
C ASP A 174 -12.55 14.99 3.91
N SER A 175 -12.17 15.57 5.05
CA SER A 175 -12.94 15.46 6.28
C SER A 175 -14.36 15.99 6.12
N GLU A 176 -14.56 17.07 5.36
CA GLU A 176 -15.89 17.64 5.16
C GLU A 176 -16.76 16.72 4.32
N ARG A 177 -16.25 16.30 3.15
CA ARG A 177 -17.02 15.45 2.23
C ARG A 177 -17.28 14.08 2.81
N ALA A 178 -16.31 13.49 3.52
CA ALA A 178 -16.49 12.22 4.19
C ALA A 178 -17.55 12.31 5.29
N TYR A 179 -17.54 13.36 6.11
CA TYR A 179 -18.57 13.59 7.13
C TYR A 179 -19.97 13.74 6.53
N GLN A 180 -20.11 14.56 5.48
CA GLN A 180 -21.39 14.75 4.79
C GLN A 180 -21.94 13.44 4.24
N GLN A 181 -21.07 12.60 3.66
CA GLN A 181 -21.48 11.30 3.15
C GLN A 181 -21.91 10.35 4.27
N LEU A 182 -21.24 10.33 5.42
CA LEU A 182 -21.65 9.53 6.57
C LEU A 182 -23.02 9.96 7.11
N ILE A 183 -23.28 11.27 7.24
CA ILE A 183 -24.58 11.80 7.65
C ILE A 183 -25.67 11.37 6.66
N HIS A 184 -25.44 11.54 5.37
CA HIS A 184 -26.40 11.13 4.34
C HIS A 184 -26.70 9.62 4.40
N LEU A 185 -25.68 8.77 4.60
CA LEU A 185 -25.88 7.31 4.70
C LEU A 185 -26.59 6.91 5.99
N SER A 186 -26.35 7.59 7.11
CA SER A 186 -27.03 7.30 8.39
C SER A 186 -28.55 7.49 8.34
N GLN A 187 -29.03 8.31 7.41
CA GLN A 187 -30.46 8.58 7.19
C GLN A 187 -31.14 7.53 6.29
N LYS A 188 -30.36 6.69 5.60
CA LYS A 188 -30.91 5.64 4.75
C LYS A 188 -31.40 4.46 5.59
N SER A 189 -32.60 3.98 5.29
CA SER A 189 -33.23 2.85 5.99
C SER A 189 -32.76 1.47 5.51
N ASN A 190 -32.07 1.39 4.36
CA ASN A 190 -31.75 0.14 3.68
C ASN A 190 -30.27 -0.28 3.76
N ILE A 191 -29.49 0.28 4.70
CA ILE A 191 -28.10 -0.14 4.93
C ILE A 191 -28.04 -1.32 5.90
N LYS A 192 -27.04 -2.19 5.72
CA LYS A 192 -26.77 -3.32 6.62
C LYS A 192 -26.59 -2.85 8.08
N SER A 193 -26.94 -3.69 9.04
CA SER A 193 -26.86 -3.39 10.48
C SER A 193 -25.44 -3.04 10.94
N GLU A 194 -24.47 -3.77 10.43
CA GLU A 194 -23.05 -3.65 10.77
C GLU A 194 -22.53 -2.31 10.27
N LEU A 195 -22.78 -2.00 8.99
CA LEU A 195 -22.43 -0.71 8.39
C LEU A 195 -23.11 0.46 9.10
N LYS A 196 -24.39 0.34 9.48
CA LYS A 196 -25.11 1.37 10.24
C LYS A 196 -24.43 1.66 11.59
N THR A 197 -23.98 0.62 12.28
CA THR A 197 -23.27 0.73 13.56
C THR A 197 -21.89 1.37 13.37
N GLY A 198 -21.17 0.97 12.34
CA GLY A 198 -19.89 1.55 11.94
C GLY A 198 -20.00 3.04 11.61
N ILE A 199 -21.00 3.44 10.82
CA ILE A 199 -21.28 4.84 10.49
C ILE A 199 -21.64 5.64 11.74
N SER A 200 -22.49 5.10 12.62
CA SER A 200 -22.85 5.78 13.87
C SER A 200 -21.63 6.03 14.76
N THR A 201 -20.73 5.05 14.85
CA THR A 201 -19.47 5.18 15.59
C THR A 201 -18.58 6.22 14.94
N ALA A 202 -18.42 6.18 13.61
CA ALA A 202 -17.62 7.15 12.88
C ALA A 202 -18.09 8.59 13.09
N ILE A 203 -19.40 8.84 13.04
CA ILE A 203 -20.00 10.16 13.30
C ILE A 203 -19.73 10.61 14.75
N ALA A 204 -19.85 9.69 15.72
CA ALA A 204 -19.59 10.01 17.13
C ALA A 204 -18.12 10.38 17.38
N GLU A 205 -17.19 9.64 16.78
CA GLU A 205 -15.74 9.88 16.85
C GLU A 205 -15.29 11.09 16.01
N TRP A 206 -16.17 11.71 15.23
CA TRP A 206 -15.77 12.77 14.30
C TRP A 206 -15.40 14.10 14.99
N ASN A 207 -16.01 14.37 16.14
CA ASN A 207 -15.86 15.62 16.90
C ASN A 207 -14.85 15.52 18.07
N TYR A 208 -14.25 14.34 18.27
CA TYR A 208 -13.12 14.11 19.16
C TYR A 208 -11.82 14.12 18.36
#